data_AF-A0A1G4MA23-F1
#
_entry.id   AF-A0A1G4MA23-F1
#
_cell.length_a   1.000
_cell.length_b   1.000
_cell.length_c   1.000
_cell.angle_alpha   90.00
_cell.angle_beta   90.00
_cell.angle_gamma   90.00
#
_symmetry.space_group_name_H-M   'P 1'
#
loop_
_entity.id
_entity.type
_entity.pdbx_description
1 polymer ?
#
loop_
_entity_poly.entity_id
_entity_poly.type
_entity_poly.pdbx_seq_one_letter_code
_entity_poly.pdbx_strand_id
1 'polypeptide(L)'
;MNRYQVFLFSLCPATFVIGNLISYWTEELQVDKDNWVNTWFIKQGWFWTSLIGWWCVVRYGGFGRYGTWKKTLARYAVLTIWWYLFTQSVWSGIAPIMDLVFMLSGGRCNFDIFDPSEPGSWKLNEKYHDTATRRQKSLTKLYRVLKQVANDPSSSLTNIVSQLEGWLVEGTTQLLDTDITPAQVNEYIDDFLHTWQKINSSYICRSLGGYWTGGHDPSGHIFLITLMCMFLLGELQVVGRRAWRKLSSSRPYLKILRIHLIKIFTTGGILNFLRNPFFTRELLMECFIFPPFTCVKELAIISAVTLKFIIWDNPVIILTSLVVMWWSSFLLTTLAFHTISEQISGLICAYIVAGLVYWKLK
;
A
#
# COMPACT_ATOMS: atom_id res chain seq x y z
N MET A 1 3.17 -20.05 -26.84
CA MET A 1 3.55 -19.17 -25.71
C MET A 1 4.84 -19.71 -25.10
N ASN A 2 5.85 -18.88 -24.80
CA ASN A 2 7.09 -19.38 -24.15
C ASN A 2 6.79 -19.78 -22.69
N ARG A 3 7.54 -20.72 -22.09
CA ARG A 3 7.41 -21.14 -20.67
C ARG A 3 7.37 -19.94 -19.72
N TYR A 4 8.19 -18.92 -19.99
CA TYR A 4 8.20 -17.68 -19.19
C TYR A 4 6.89 -16.89 -19.29
N GLN A 5 6.27 -16.85 -20.48
CA GLN A 5 4.99 -16.14 -20.67
C GLN A 5 3.86 -16.89 -19.96
N VAL A 6 3.89 -18.23 -19.96
CA VAL A 6 2.95 -19.03 -19.16
C VAL A 6 3.08 -18.64 -17.69
N PHE A 7 4.31 -18.63 -17.15
CA PHE A 7 4.58 -18.20 -15.77
C PHE A 7 4.09 -16.77 -15.49
N LEU A 8 4.39 -15.81 -16.37
CA LEU A 8 3.99 -14.40 -16.22
C LEU A 8 2.46 -14.25 -16.10
N PHE A 9 1.70 -14.91 -16.97
CA PHE A 9 0.24 -14.82 -16.98
C PHE A 9 -0.44 -15.73 -15.96
N SER A 10 0.25 -16.75 -15.44
CA SER A 10 -0.33 -17.68 -14.46
C SER A 10 -0.06 -17.27 -13.02
N LEU A 11 0.96 -16.45 -12.73
CA LEU A 11 1.38 -16.16 -11.36
C LEU A 11 0.25 -15.60 -10.49
N CYS A 12 -0.39 -14.50 -10.89
CA CYS A 12 -1.45 -13.88 -10.10
C CYS A 12 -2.72 -14.74 -10.02
N PRO A 13 -3.25 -15.34 -11.12
CA PRO A 13 -4.39 -16.26 -11.05
C PRO A 13 -4.12 -17.49 -10.18
N ALA A 14 -2.94 -18.11 -10.29
CA ALA A 14 -2.59 -19.25 -9.45
C ALA A 14 -2.50 -18.84 -7.98
N THR A 15 -1.91 -17.67 -7.69
CA THR A 15 -1.84 -17.14 -6.32
C THR A 15 -3.23 -16.80 -5.77
N PHE A 16 -4.13 -16.28 -6.61
CA PHE A 16 -5.51 -16.00 -6.24
C PHE A 16 -6.25 -17.27 -5.83
N VAL A 17 -6.14 -18.35 -6.62
CA VAL A 17 -6.75 -19.64 -6.30
C VAL A 17 -6.14 -20.21 -5.01
N ILE A 18 -4.80 -20.23 -4.90
CA ILE A 18 -4.11 -20.74 -3.72
C ILE A 18 -4.49 -19.93 -2.46
N GLY A 19 -4.51 -18.60 -2.56
CA GLY A 19 -4.86 -17.72 -1.46
C GLY A 19 -6.28 -17.93 -0.97
N ASN A 20 -7.26 -18.03 -1.87
CA ASN A 20 -8.65 -18.30 -1.50
C ASN A 20 -8.83 -19.72 -0.95
N LEU A 21 -8.10 -20.72 -1.46
CA LEU A 21 -8.08 -22.06 -0.88
C LEU A 21 -7.55 -22.02 0.55
N ILE A 22 -6.42 -21.36 0.79
CA ILE A 22 -5.83 -21.22 2.14
C ILE A 22 -6.79 -20.47 3.07
N SER A 23 -7.44 -19.40 2.58
CA SER A 23 -8.42 -18.62 3.35
C SER A 23 -9.60 -19.46 3.84
N TYR A 24 -9.98 -20.52 3.12
CA TYR A 24 -11.03 -21.44 3.55
C TYR A 24 -10.60 -22.29 4.76
N TRP A 25 -9.30 -22.57 4.89
CA TRP A 25 -8.73 -23.41 5.96
C TRP A 25 -8.10 -22.61 7.11
N THR A 26 -8.03 -21.29 6.98
CA THR A 26 -7.33 -20.41 7.94
C THR A 26 -8.35 -19.52 8.63
N GLU A 27 -8.23 -19.35 9.94
CA GLU A 27 -9.01 -18.37 10.68
C GLU A 27 -8.75 -16.93 10.19
N GLU A 28 -9.71 -16.03 10.43
CA GLU A 28 -9.65 -14.65 9.95
C GLU A 28 -8.37 -13.95 10.43
N LEU A 29 -7.48 -13.64 9.48
CA LEU A 29 -6.16 -13.09 9.78
C LEU A 29 -6.29 -11.60 10.12
N GLN A 30 -6.04 -11.23 11.37
CA GLN A 30 -5.99 -9.82 11.76
C GLN A 30 -4.70 -9.17 11.24
N VAL A 31 -4.84 -8.31 10.22
CA VAL A 31 -3.74 -7.57 9.61
C VAL A 31 -3.79 -6.11 10.01
N ASP A 32 -2.68 -5.61 10.57
CA ASP A 32 -2.50 -4.18 10.82
C ASP A 32 -2.37 -3.40 9.50
N LYS A 33 -3.40 -2.62 9.19
CA LYS A 33 -3.52 -1.80 7.97
C LYS A 33 -2.65 -0.55 8.01
N ASP A 34 -2.13 -0.12 9.15
CA ASP A 34 -1.42 1.15 9.29
C ASP A 34 0.06 1.01 9.65
N ASN A 35 0.57 -0.23 9.68
CA ASN A 35 1.99 -0.51 9.83
C ASN A 35 2.86 0.28 8.83
N TRP A 36 4.08 0.63 9.26
CA TRP A 36 5.01 1.47 8.51
C TRP A 36 5.31 0.91 7.10
N VAL A 37 5.42 -0.43 6.98
CA VAL A 37 5.63 -1.12 5.69
C VAL A 37 4.49 -0.84 4.73
N ASN A 38 3.24 -0.94 5.21
CA ASN A 38 2.08 -0.70 4.36
C ASN A 38 2.05 0.76 3.90
N THR A 39 2.33 1.70 4.80
CA THR A 39 2.23 3.13 4.53
C THR A 39 3.33 3.63 3.58
N TRP A 40 4.58 3.17 3.72
CA TRP A 40 5.70 3.65 2.90
C TRP A 40 5.97 2.81 1.65
N PHE A 41 5.72 1.50 1.69
CA PHE A 41 5.99 0.61 0.56
C PHE A 41 4.73 0.30 -0.22
N ILE A 42 3.72 -0.32 0.41
CA ILE A 42 2.56 -0.86 -0.30
C ILE A 42 1.70 0.27 -0.89
N LYS A 43 1.33 1.28 -0.09
CA LYS A 43 0.53 2.44 -0.55
C LYS A 43 1.26 3.25 -1.64
N GLN A 44 2.59 3.24 -1.66
CA GLN A 44 3.41 3.92 -2.67
C GLN A 44 4.04 2.94 -3.69
N GLY A 45 3.45 1.76 -3.88
CA GLY A 45 4.11 0.69 -4.63
C GLY A 45 4.45 1.05 -6.06
N TRP A 46 3.69 1.94 -6.71
CA TRP A 46 3.92 2.27 -8.14
C TRP A 46 5.18 3.10 -8.30
N PHE A 47 5.43 3.99 -7.34
CA PHE A 47 6.68 4.74 -7.27
C PHE A 47 7.89 3.80 -7.17
N TRP A 48 7.88 2.85 -6.21
CA TRP A 48 8.99 1.91 -6.02
C TRP A 48 9.20 0.98 -7.23
N THR A 49 8.10 0.49 -7.80
CA THR A 49 8.09 -0.32 -9.02
C THR A 49 8.72 0.43 -10.19
N SER A 50 8.36 1.70 -10.36
CA SER A 50 8.92 2.56 -11.40
C SER A 50 10.41 2.81 -11.17
N LEU A 51 10.79 3.24 -9.96
CA LEU A 51 12.15 3.58 -9.60
C LEU A 51 13.11 2.40 -9.84
N ILE A 52 12.78 1.23 -9.28
CA ILE A 52 13.66 0.05 -9.34
C ILE A 52 13.63 -0.58 -10.74
N GLY A 53 12.47 -0.60 -11.40
CA GLY A 53 12.33 -1.06 -12.78
C GLY A 53 13.21 -0.25 -13.74
N TRP A 54 13.08 1.08 -13.72
CA TRP A 54 13.89 1.97 -14.55
C TRP A 54 15.37 1.92 -14.19
N TRP A 55 15.70 1.83 -12.90
CA TRP A 55 17.08 1.66 -12.46
C TRP A 55 17.73 0.42 -13.07
N CYS A 56 17.03 -0.72 -13.09
CA CYS A 56 17.51 -1.95 -13.74
C CYS A 56 17.64 -1.79 -15.26
N VAL A 57 16.68 -1.14 -15.92
CA VAL A 57 16.72 -0.88 -17.38
C VAL A 57 17.95 -0.06 -17.74
N VAL A 58 18.24 1.03 -17.00
CA VAL A 58 19.45 1.84 -17.18
C VAL A 58 20.69 0.97 -16.99
N ARG A 59 20.76 0.20 -15.90
CA ARG A 59 21.98 -0.53 -15.51
C ARG A 59 22.34 -1.70 -16.42
N TYR A 60 21.36 -2.37 -17.00
CA TYR A 60 21.58 -3.54 -17.86
C TYR A 60 21.49 -3.22 -19.36
N GLY A 61 21.65 -1.94 -19.73
CA GLY A 61 21.85 -1.50 -21.11
C GLY A 61 20.56 -1.34 -21.91
N GLY A 62 19.49 -0.85 -21.28
CA GLY A 62 18.19 -0.60 -21.91
C GLY A 62 18.24 0.41 -23.04
N PHE A 63 19.10 1.43 -22.95
CA PHE A 63 19.19 2.55 -23.90
C PHE A 63 20.17 2.35 -25.08
N GLY A 64 20.68 1.13 -25.29
CA GLY A 64 21.55 0.85 -26.44
C GLY A 64 20.87 1.07 -27.81
N ARG A 65 21.65 1.13 -28.88
CA ARG A 65 21.17 1.31 -30.28
C ARG A 65 20.18 0.21 -30.73
N TYR A 66 20.28 -0.97 -30.13
CA TYR A 66 19.35 -2.12 -30.28
C TYR A 66 18.50 -2.35 -29.01
N GLY A 67 18.39 -1.34 -28.16
CA GLY A 67 17.74 -1.41 -26.85
C GLY A 67 16.22 -1.49 -26.96
N THR A 68 15.62 -2.35 -26.16
CA THR A 68 14.15 -2.52 -26.07
C THR A 68 13.46 -1.44 -25.25
N TRP A 69 14.16 -0.35 -24.87
CA TRP A 69 13.63 0.69 -23.99
C TRP A 69 12.36 1.36 -24.54
N LYS A 70 12.21 1.51 -25.86
CA LYS A 70 10.99 2.05 -26.45
C LYS A 70 9.77 1.17 -26.16
N LYS A 71 9.97 -0.16 -26.20
CA LYS A 71 8.93 -1.14 -25.86
C LYS A 71 8.64 -1.10 -24.36
N THR A 72 9.68 -1.12 -23.52
CA THR A 72 9.54 -0.97 -22.06
C THR A 72 8.79 0.33 -21.70
N LEU A 73 9.14 1.45 -22.32
CA LEU A 73 8.49 2.74 -22.13
C LEU A 73 7.02 2.70 -22.55
N ALA A 74 6.72 2.12 -23.72
CA ALA A 74 5.34 1.96 -24.17
C ALA A 74 4.51 1.11 -23.21
N ARG A 75 5.05 -0.02 -22.74
CA ARG A 75 4.40 -0.86 -21.73
C ARG A 75 4.16 -0.07 -20.44
N TYR A 76 5.20 0.57 -19.92
CA TYR A 76 5.11 1.39 -18.71
C TYR A 76 4.07 2.51 -18.84
N ALA A 77 4.06 3.24 -19.97
CA ALA A 77 3.11 4.31 -20.22
C ALA A 77 1.67 3.80 -20.26
N VAL A 78 1.40 2.72 -20.99
CA VAL A 78 0.05 2.13 -21.07
C VAL A 78 -0.41 1.65 -19.70
N LEU A 79 0.44 0.95 -18.94
CA LEU A 79 0.08 0.49 -17.59
C LEU A 79 -0.11 1.66 -16.60
N THR A 80 0.71 2.71 -16.70
CA THR A 80 0.57 3.91 -15.85
C THR A 80 -0.73 4.64 -16.15
N ILE A 81 -1.05 4.85 -17.43
CA ILE A 81 -2.32 5.45 -17.85
C ILE A 81 -3.48 4.60 -17.33
N TRP A 82 -3.41 3.27 -17.48
CA TRP A 82 -4.46 2.39 -17.00
C TRP A 82 -4.66 2.45 -15.49
N TRP A 83 -3.57 2.40 -14.72
CA TRP A 83 -3.63 2.58 -13.28
C TRP A 83 -4.25 3.91 -12.88
N TYR A 84 -3.84 5.00 -13.54
CA TYR A 84 -4.32 6.34 -13.25
C TYR A 84 -5.81 6.47 -13.56
N LEU A 85 -6.28 6.01 -14.72
CA LEU A 85 -7.70 6.00 -15.08
C LEU A 85 -8.54 5.16 -14.11
N PHE A 86 -8.00 4.01 -13.68
CA PHE A 86 -8.75 3.09 -12.83
C PHE A 86 -8.93 3.62 -11.40
N THR A 87 -7.89 4.24 -10.84
CA THR A 87 -7.82 4.57 -9.40
C THR A 87 -7.86 6.06 -9.07
N GLN A 88 -7.51 6.95 -10.01
CA GLN A 88 -7.41 8.38 -9.76
C GLN A 88 -8.52 9.16 -10.46
N SER A 89 -8.92 10.29 -9.89
CA SER A 89 -9.80 11.24 -10.57
C SER A 89 -8.97 12.01 -11.59
N VAL A 90 -9.29 11.80 -12.88
CA VAL A 90 -8.49 12.29 -14.01
C VAL A 90 -8.73 13.78 -14.26
N TRP A 91 -9.97 14.24 -14.05
CA TRP A 91 -10.40 15.62 -14.27
C TRP A 91 -11.44 16.02 -13.23
N SER A 92 -11.53 17.33 -12.96
CA SER A 92 -12.55 17.90 -12.07
C SER A 92 -13.94 17.46 -12.51
N GLY A 93 -14.56 16.59 -11.73
CA GLY A 93 -15.91 16.08 -11.97
C GLY A 93 -16.02 14.66 -12.54
N ILE A 94 -14.91 14.03 -12.94
CA ILE A 94 -14.89 12.62 -13.38
C ILE A 94 -14.34 11.74 -12.26
N ALA A 95 -15.19 10.84 -11.78
CA ALA A 95 -14.83 9.85 -10.77
C ALA A 95 -13.88 8.78 -11.36
N PRO A 96 -13.00 8.18 -10.54
CA PRO A 96 -12.24 7.00 -10.94
C PRO A 96 -13.16 5.88 -11.48
N ILE A 97 -12.65 5.03 -12.39
CA ILE A 97 -13.44 3.90 -12.91
C ILE A 97 -13.94 3.01 -11.78
N MET A 98 -13.12 2.76 -10.75
CA MET A 98 -13.55 1.94 -9.61
C MET A 98 -14.75 2.54 -8.85
N ASP A 99 -14.74 3.85 -8.58
CA ASP A 99 -15.83 4.54 -7.90
C ASP A 99 -17.09 4.59 -8.79
N LEU A 100 -16.92 4.70 -10.11
CA LEU A 100 -18.03 4.63 -11.05
C LEU A 100 -18.69 3.24 -11.07
N VAL A 101 -17.89 2.17 -11.12
CA VAL A 101 -18.40 0.78 -11.03
C VAL A 101 -19.18 0.58 -9.73
N PHE A 102 -18.65 1.10 -8.62
CA PHE A 102 -19.32 1.04 -7.33
C PHE A 102 -20.70 1.72 -7.37
N MET A 103 -20.78 2.96 -7.85
CA MET A 103 -22.06 3.66 -7.94
C MET A 103 -23.05 2.99 -8.92
N LEU A 104 -22.56 2.52 -10.07
CA LEU A 104 -23.39 1.82 -11.06
C LEU A 104 -23.95 0.50 -10.54
N SER A 105 -23.26 -0.15 -9.61
CA SER A 105 -23.73 -1.37 -8.94
C SER A 105 -24.70 -1.12 -7.79
N GLY A 106 -25.10 0.14 -7.55
CA GLY A 106 -26.06 0.52 -6.50
C GLY A 106 -25.41 1.09 -5.23
N GLY A 107 -24.10 1.27 -5.22
CA GLY A 107 -23.39 1.86 -4.09
C GLY A 107 -23.57 3.36 -3.96
N ARG A 108 -23.60 3.85 -2.73
CA ARG A 108 -23.75 5.28 -2.42
C ARG A 108 -22.98 5.67 -1.16
N CYS A 109 -22.86 6.97 -0.94
CA CYS A 109 -22.40 7.51 0.33
C CYS A 109 -23.56 7.52 1.32
N ASN A 110 -23.31 7.08 2.55
CA ASN A 110 -24.29 7.08 3.62
C ASN A 110 -23.79 7.88 4.83
N PHE A 111 -24.73 8.48 5.56
CA PHE A 111 -24.51 9.28 6.77
C PHE A 111 -25.35 8.79 7.96
N ASP A 112 -25.36 7.47 8.18
CA ASP A 112 -26.10 6.84 9.29
C ASP A 112 -25.34 6.98 10.63
N ILE A 113 -25.36 8.17 11.21
CA ILE A 113 -24.59 8.50 12.42
C ILE A 113 -25.17 7.77 13.64
N PHE A 114 -26.47 7.85 13.82
CA PHE A 114 -27.16 7.31 15.00
C PHE A 114 -27.86 5.98 14.70
N ASP A 115 -27.98 5.13 15.72
CA ASP A 115 -28.68 3.85 15.59
C ASP A 115 -30.21 4.06 15.56
N PRO A 116 -30.92 3.64 14.49
CA PRO A 116 -32.37 3.79 14.40
C PRO A 116 -33.17 2.77 15.24
N SER A 117 -32.53 1.76 15.82
CA SER A 117 -33.19 0.61 16.46
C SER A 117 -33.92 0.94 17.76
N GLU A 118 -33.45 1.96 18.49
CA GLU A 118 -33.96 2.36 19.80
C GLU A 118 -34.42 3.84 19.74
N PRO A 119 -35.72 4.12 19.46
CA PRO A 119 -36.25 5.48 19.40
C PRO A 119 -36.06 6.16 20.76
N GLY A 120 -35.16 7.16 20.82
CA GLY A 120 -34.84 7.90 22.04
C GLY A 120 -33.46 7.60 22.64
N SER A 121 -32.71 6.63 22.10
CA SER A 121 -31.29 6.45 22.43
C SER A 121 -30.43 7.11 21.35
N TRP A 122 -29.60 8.07 21.74
CA TRP A 122 -28.68 8.76 20.83
C TRP A 122 -27.31 8.12 20.84
N LYS A 123 -27.28 6.81 20.53
CA LYS A 123 -26.06 6.02 20.44
C LYS A 123 -25.49 6.09 19.02
N LEU A 124 -24.17 6.14 18.92
CA LEU A 124 -23.46 6.10 17.65
C LEU A 124 -23.65 4.72 17.01
N ASN A 125 -24.05 4.69 15.75
CA ASN A 125 -24.24 3.46 15.00
C ASN A 125 -22.89 2.71 14.86
N GLU A 126 -22.84 1.45 15.30
CA GLU A 126 -21.61 0.65 15.19
C GLU A 126 -21.22 0.37 13.73
N LYS A 127 -22.19 0.43 12.80
CA LYS A 127 -21.95 0.30 11.35
C LYS A 127 -21.37 1.57 10.73
N TYR A 128 -21.39 2.70 11.44
CA TYR A 128 -20.80 3.96 11.00
C TYR A 128 -19.27 3.89 11.09
N HIS A 129 -18.65 3.25 10.10
CA HIS A 129 -17.24 2.85 10.04
C HIS A 129 -16.82 1.68 10.94
N ASP A 130 -15.77 0.99 10.48
CA ASP A 130 -15.23 -0.24 11.05
C ASP A 130 -14.62 -0.05 12.45
N THR A 131 -13.81 1.00 12.66
CA THR A 131 -13.11 1.21 13.93
C THR A 131 -13.59 2.46 14.66
N ALA A 132 -13.63 2.41 16.00
CA ALA A 132 -14.02 3.54 16.86
C ALA A 132 -13.26 4.84 16.52
N THR A 133 -11.94 4.72 16.25
CA THR A 133 -11.10 5.86 15.87
C THR A 133 -11.50 6.47 14.53
N ARG A 134 -11.93 5.66 13.55
CA ARG A 134 -12.42 6.13 12.25
C ARG A 134 -13.80 6.78 12.40
N ARG A 135 -14.70 6.21 13.21
CA ARG A 135 -16.02 6.83 13.50
C ARG A 135 -15.85 8.23 14.06
N GLN A 136 -15.02 8.39 15.09
CA GLN A 136 -14.78 9.69 15.73
C GLN A 136 -14.18 10.72 14.76
N LYS A 137 -13.19 10.32 13.96
CA LYS A 137 -12.58 11.20 12.95
C LYS A 137 -13.59 11.63 11.88
N SER A 138 -14.41 10.70 11.40
CA SER A 138 -15.43 10.98 10.38
C SER A 138 -16.53 11.88 10.93
N LEU A 139 -17.01 11.63 12.15
CA LEU A 139 -17.99 12.49 12.81
C LEU A 139 -17.46 13.91 12.99
N THR A 140 -16.20 14.07 13.39
CA THR A 140 -15.58 15.39 13.52
C THR A 140 -15.50 16.11 12.17
N LYS A 141 -15.23 15.40 11.07
CA LYS A 141 -15.25 16.00 9.72
C LYS A 141 -16.65 16.44 9.32
N LEU A 142 -17.63 15.56 9.50
CA LEU A 142 -19.02 15.83 9.20
C LEU A 142 -19.52 17.07 9.95
N TYR A 143 -19.25 17.14 11.26
CA TYR A 143 -19.58 18.30 12.08
C TYR A 143 -18.95 19.60 11.54
N ARG A 144 -17.68 19.59 11.13
CA ARG A 144 -17.04 20.78 10.54
C ARG A 144 -17.72 21.23 9.25
N VAL A 145 -18.09 20.28 8.39
CA VAL A 145 -18.81 20.58 7.14
C VAL A 145 -20.18 21.17 7.44
N LEU A 146 -20.96 20.52 8.32
CA LEU A 146 -22.28 21.00 8.70
C LEU A 146 -22.21 22.40 9.36
N LYS A 147 -21.23 22.64 10.23
CA LYS A 147 -20.99 23.96 10.83
C LYS A 147 -20.65 25.03 9.79
N GLN A 148 -19.84 24.67 8.79
CA GLN A 148 -19.50 25.59 7.71
C GLN A 148 -20.75 26.02 6.93
N VAL A 149 -21.66 25.09 6.63
CA VAL A 149 -22.86 25.41 5.86
C VAL A 149 -23.98 26.01 6.74
N ALA A 150 -24.04 25.66 8.02
CA ALA A 150 -25.01 26.23 8.97
C ALA A 150 -24.79 27.72 9.26
N ASN A 151 -23.61 28.26 8.95
CA ASN A 151 -23.34 29.70 9.04
C ASN A 151 -24.04 30.51 7.95
N ASP A 152 -24.62 29.87 6.92
CA ASP A 152 -25.49 30.54 5.96
C ASP A 152 -26.93 30.67 6.51
N PRO A 153 -27.50 31.88 6.58
CA PRO A 153 -28.78 32.17 7.25
C PRO A 153 -30.03 31.55 6.60
N SER A 154 -29.90 30.89 5.44
CA SER A 154 -30.98 30.18 4.75
C SER A 154 -31.06 28.69 5.09
N SER A 155 -30.17 28.16 5.94
CA SER A 155 -30.09 26.73 6.24
C SER A 155 -30.90 26.36 7.49
N SER A 156 -31.83 25.40 7.37
CA SER A 156 -32.58 24.82 8.53
C SER A 156 -31.71 23.90 9.41
N LEU A 157 -30.37 23.98 9.26
CA LEU A 157 -29.40 23.12 9.92
C LEU A 157 -28.92 23.65 11.27
N THR A 158 -29.16 24.93 11.58
CA THR A 158 -28.58 25.58 12.77
C THR A 158 -28.94 24.85 14.06
N ASN A 159 -30.19 24.38 14.19
CA ASN A 159 -30.64 23.61 15.36
C ASN A 159 -29.95 22.24 15.47
N ILE A 160 -29.84 21.50 14.36
CA ILE A 160 -29.19 20.18 14.31
C ILE A 160 -27.69 20.31 14.60
N VAL A 161 -27.03 21.36 14.09
CA VAL A 161 -25.61 21.60 14.35
C VAL A 161 -25.36 21.96 15.81
N SER A 162 -26.20 22.81 16.42
CA SER A 162 -26.07 23.10 17.86
C SER A 162 -26.32 21.87 18.72
N GLN A 163 -27.27 21.02 18.33
CA GLN A 163 -27.58 19.77 18.99
C GLN A 163 -26.42 18.76 18.89
N LEU A 164 -25.84 18.60 17.70
CA LEU A 164 -24.64 17.77 17.48
C LEU A 164 -23.43 18.29 18.27
N GLU A 165 -23.27 19.62 18.38
CA GLU A 165 -22.21 20.23 19.19
C GLU A 165 -22.38 19.91 20.68
N GLY A 166 -23.60 20.00 21.20
CA GLY A 166 -23.93 19.59 22.57
C GLY A 166 -23.63 18.11 22.82
N TRP A 167 -24.09 17.23 21.94
CA TRP A 167 -23.82 15.78 22.06
C TRP A 167 -22.33 15.44 22.01
N LEU A 168 -21.55 16.11 21.16
CA LEU A 168 -20.10 15.90 21.03
C LEU A 168 -19.30 16.35 22.27
N VAL A 169 -19.76 17.39 22.97
CA VAL A 169 -19.06 18.00 24.11
C VAL A 169 -19.48 17.39 25.43
N GLU A 170 -20.78 17.14 25.63
CA GLU A 170 -21.34 16.72 26.92
C GLU A 170 -21.30 15.21 27.14
N GLY A 171 -21.09 14.40 26.09
CA GLY A 171 -20.95 12.95 26.19
C GLY A 171 -22.20 12.22 26.67
N THR A 172 -23.37 12.86 26.54
CA THR A 172 -24.65 12.43 27.12
C THR A 172 -25.61 11.90 26.06
N THR A 173 -26.22 10.76 26.37
CA THR A 173 -27.21 10.00 25.58
C THR A 173 -28.57 10.68 25.43
N GLN A 174 -28.73 11.93 25.86
CA GLN A 174 -29.99 12.67 25.82
C GLN A 174 -29.77 13.97 25.06
N LEU A 175 -30.02 13.93 23.76
CA LEU A 175 -30.32 15.15 23.01
C LEU A 175 -31.59 15.75 23.62
N LEU A 176 -31.45 16.94 24.21
CA LEU A 176 -32.52 17.67 24.87
C LEU A 176 -33.59 18.09 23.86
N ASP A 177 -34.79 17.58 24.11
CA ASP A 177 -36.08 18.21 23.81
C ASP A 177 -36.40 18.48 22.33
N THR A 178 -36.50 17.42 21.51
CA THR A 178 -37.15 17.52 20.20
C THR A 178 -37.90 16.23 19.85
N ASP A 179 -39.08 16.37 19.26
CA ASP A 179 -39.93 15.31 18.67
C ASP A 179 -39.27 14.55 17.49
N ILE A 180 -37.95 14.65 17.34
CA ILE A 180 -37.18 14.18 16.20
C ILE A 180 -36.48 12.87 16.58
N THR A 181 -36.69 11.85 15.77
CA THR A 181 -36.08 10.53 15.93
C THR A 181 -34.66 10.48 15.35
N PRO A 182 -33.77 9.59 15.83
CA PRO A 182 -32.45 9.39 15.25
C PRO A 182 -32.46 9.09 13.74
N ALA A 183 -33.48 8.36 13.27
CA ALA A 183 -33.67 8.05 11.86
C ALA A 183 -33.94 9.31 11.03
N GLN A 184 -34.80 10.22 11.52
CA GLN A 184 -35.09 11.48 10.85
C GLN A 184 -33.86 12.39 10.75
N VAL A 185 -33.01 12.42 11.78
CA VAL A 185 -31.75 13.18 11.73
C VAL A 185 -30.79 12.61 10.68
N ASN A 186 -30.62 11.28 10.64
CA ASN A 186 -29.78 10.63 9.64
C ASN A 186 -30.29 10.93 8.21
N GLU A 187 -31.59 10.79 7.97
CA GLU A 187 -32.22 11.06 6.66
C GLU A 187 -32.06 12.53 6.26
N TYR A 188 -32.28 13.45 7.19
CA TYR A 188 -32.13 14.88 6.91
C TYR A 188 -30.69 15.28 6.57
N ILE A 189 -29.70 14.77 7.32
CA ILE A 189 -28.27 15.02 7.03
C ILE A 189 -27.89 14.41 5.68
N ASP A 190 -28.36 13.19 5.41
CA ASP A 190 -28.10 12.49 4.16
C ASP A 190 -28.67 13.25 2.95
N ASP A 191 -29.95 13.63 2.97
CA ASP A 191 -30.61 14.38 1.89
C ASP A 191 -29.97 15.75 1.65
N PHE A 192 -29.67 16.47 2.74
CA PHE A 192 -29.00 17.76 2.67
C PHE A 192 -27.64 17.66 1.98
N LEU A 193 -26.79 16.70 2.37
CA LEU A 193 -25.43 16.58 1.83
C LEU A 193 -25.42 16.16 0.37
N HIS A 194 -26.34 15.28 -0.04
CA HIS A 194 -26.49 14.88 -1.44
C HIS A 194 -27.03 16.02 -2.31
N THR A 195 -27.85 16.91 -1.75
CA THR A 195 -28.35 18.10 -2.43
C THR A 195 -27.28 19.19 -2.53
N TRP A 196 -26.51 19.40 -1.46
CA TRP A 196 -25.49 20.45 -1.39
C TRP A 196 -24.26 20.15 -2.25
N GLN A 197 -23.81 18.89 -2.30
CA GLN A 197 -22.61 18.49 -3.03
C GLN A 197 -22.83 17.22 -3.84
N LYS A 198 -22.35 17.21 -5.08
CA LYS A 198 -22.30 15.99 -5.90
C LYS A 198 -21.25 15.02 -5.35
N ILE A 199 -21.70 13.98 -4.64
CA ILE A 199 -20.85 12.94 -4.07
C ILE A 199 -20.69 11.80 -5.08
N ASN A 200 -19.66 11.86 -5.93
CA ASN A 200 -19.42 10.87 -6.99
C ASN A 200 -18.17 10.00 -6.77
N SER A 201 -17.47 10.14 -5.64
CA SER A 201 -16.25 9.37 -5.36
C SER A 201 -16.14 9.04 -3.89
N SER A 202 -15.46 7.94 -3.60
CA SER A 202 -15.19 7.49 -2.23
C SER A 202 -14.34 8.51 -1.46
N TYR A 203 -13.45 9.22 -2.15
CA TYR A 203 -12.66 10.31 -1.58
C TYR A 203 -13.54 11.46 -1.09
N ILE A 204 -14.48 11.95 -1.92
CA ILE A 204 -15.40 13.03 -1.55
C ILE A 204 -16.28 12.58 -0.38
N CYS A 205 -16.87 11.39 -0.44
CA CYS A 205 -17.70 10.84 0.64
C CYS A 205 -16.96 10.86 2.00
N ARG A 206 -15.72 10.34 2.03
CA ARG A 206 -14.88 10.32 3.25
C ARG A 206 -14.38 11.70 3.68
N SER A 207 -14.36 12.68 2.78
CA SER A 207 -14.03 14.07 3.11
C SER A 207 -15.18 14.75 3.87
N LEU A 208 -16.42 14.39 3.53
CA LEU A 208 -17.64 14.82 4.22
C LEU A 208 -17.93 14.06 5.52
N GLY A 209 -17.15 13.00 5.81
CA GLY A 209 -17.38 12.16 6.98
C GLY A 209 -18.38 11.02 6.75
N GLY A 210 -18.85 10.83 5.52
CA GLY A 210 -19.69 9.69 5.17
C GLY A 210 -18.89 8.38 5.00
N TYR A 211 -19.63 7.28 4.91
CA TYR A 211 -19.07 5.97 4.60
C TYR A 211 -19.67 5.42 3.31
N TRP A 212 -18.83 4.73 2.53
CA TRP A 212 -19.12 4.29 1.17
C TRP A 212 -19.62 2.84 1.22
N THR A 213 -20.91 2.60 0.95
CA THR A 213 -21.55 1.28 1.16
C THR A 213 -22.60 0.93 0.08
N GLY A 214 -23.00 -0.33 0.00
CA GLY A 214 -24.10 -0.84 -0.83
C GLY A 214 -23.74 -1.23 -2.27
N GLY A 215 -22.51 -0.96 -2.73
CA GLY A 215 -22.05 -1.29 -4.08
C GLY A 215 -20.95 -2.35 -4.11
N HIS A 216 -20.65 -2.82 -5.31
CA HIS A 216 -19.50 -3.66 -5.65
C HIS A 216 -18.26 -2.79 -5.84
N ASP A 217 -17.27 -2.91 -4.95
CA ASP A 217 -15.99 -2.16 -5.01
C ASP A 217 -14.87 -3.04 -5.58
N PRO A 218 -14.50 -2.92 -6.87
CA PRO A 218 -13.42 -3.73 -7.43
C PRO A 218 -12.12 -3.55 -6.65
N SER A 219 -11.45 -4.64 -6.29
CA SER A 219 -10.27 -4.56 -5.43
C SER A 219 -9.12 -3.82 -6.11
N GLY A 220 -8.93 -2.55 -5.73
CA GLY A 220 -7.83 -1.70 -6.19
C GLY A 220 -6.46 -2.24 -5.80
N HIS A 221 -6.34 -2.95 -4.68
CA HIS A 221 -5.10 -3.59 -4.23
C HIS A 221 -4.70 -4.74 -5.15
N ILE A 222 -5.62 -5.68 -5.40
CA ILE A 222 -5.38 -6.82 -6.32
C ILE A 222 -5.05 -6.29 -7.71
N PHE A 223 -5.82 -5.30 -8.19
CA PHE A 223 -5.58 -4.63 -9.45
C PHE A 223 -4.16 -4.08 -9.55
N LEU A 224 -3.77 -3.20 -8.62
CA LEU A 224 -2.51 -2.47 -8.69
C LEU A 224 -1.30 -3.40 -8.50
N ILE A 225 -1.37 -4.32 -7.55
CA ILE A 225 -0.31 -5.30 -7.30
C ILE A 225 -0.11 -6.21 -8.53
N THR A 226 -1.19 -6.60 -9.21
CA THR A 226 -1.10 -7.37 -10.47
C THR A 226 -0.32 -6.60 -11.53
N LEU A 227 -0.61 -5.30 -11.74
CA LEU A 227 0.12 -4.47 -12.70
C LEU A 227 1.61 -4.38 -12.35
N MET A 228 1.95 -4.23 -11.07
CA MET A 228 3.34 -4.18 -10.60
C MET A 228 4.09 -5.49 -10.84
N CYS A 229 3.48 -6.62 -10.47
CA CYS A 229 4.05 -7.94 -10.70
C CYS A 229 4.29 -8.19 -12.19
N MET A 230 3.29 -7.92 -13.03
CA MET A 230 3.42 -8.11 -14.48
C MET A 230 4.47 -7.18 -15.09
N PHE A 231 4.55 -5.93 -14.64
CA PHE A 231 5.57 -4.99 -15.10
C PHE A 231 6.98 -5.48 -14.76
N LEU A 232 7.26 -5.73 -13.48
CA LEU A 232 8.60 -6.10 -13.03
C LEU A 232 9.06 -7.44 -13.56
N LEU A 233 8.18 -8.45 -13.63
CA LEU A 233 8.50 -9.73 -14.26
C LEU A 233 8.75 -9.55 -15.76
N GLY A 234 7.92 -8.75 -16.44
CA GLY A 234 8.14 -8.40 -17.83
C GLY A 234 9.52 -7.77 -18.08
N GLU A 235 9.97 -6.87 -17.21
CA GLU A 235 11.31 -6.28 -17.30
C GLU A 235 12.41 -7.27 -16.90
N LEU A 236 12.18 -8.12 -15.89
CA LEU A 236 13.09 -9.19 -15.50
C LEU A 236 13.34 -10.17 -16.65
N GLN A 237 12.35 -10.44 -17.49
CA GLN A 237 12.53 -11.25 -18.70
C GLN A 237 13.58 -10.67 -19.66
N VAL A 238 13.58 -9.35 -19.80
CA VAL A 238 14.47 -8.61 -20.73
C VAL A 238 15.88 -8.51 -20.16
N VAL A 239 16.02 -8.09 -18.90
CA VAL A 239 17.32 -7.80 -18.28
C VAL A 239 17.93 -9.02 -17.58
N GLY A 240 17.11 -10.01 -17.19
CA GLY A 240 17.48 -11.10 -16.28
C GLY A 240 18.67 -11.93 -16.76
N ARG A 241 18.77 -12.23 -18.06
CA ARG A 241 19.93 -12.97 -18.60
C ARG A 241 21.25 -12.20 -18.50
N ARG A 242 21.22 -10.87 -18.65
CA ARG A 242 22.42 -10.01 -18.49
C ARG A 242 22.75 -9.84 -17.01
N ALA A 243 21.71 -9.62 -16.20
CA ALA A 243 21.82 -9.47 -14.77
C ALA A 243 22.39 -10.72 -14.10
N TRP A 244 21.87 -11.91 -14.44
CA TRP A 244 22.37 -13.18 -13.93
C TRP A 244 23.84 -13.41 -14.23
N ARG A 245 24.28 -13.16 -15.48
CA ARG A 245 25.70 -13.29 -15.87
C ARG A 245 26.61 -12.37 -15.07
N LYS A 246 26.17 -11.13 -14.83
CA LYS A 246 26.91 -10.16 -14.01
C LYS A 246 26.97 -10.63 -12.55
N LEU A 247 25.83 -11.03 -12.00
CA LEU A 247 25.70 -11.50 -10.62
C LEU A 247 26.54 -12.76 -10.38
N SER A 248 26.50 -13.74 -11.29
CA SER A 248 27.29 -14.97 -11.19
C SER A 248 28.81 -14.74 -11.27
N SER A 249 29.23 -13.62 -11.86
CA SER A 249 30.64 -13.23 -11.97
C SER A 249 31.16 -12.44 -10.74
N SER A 250 30.38 -12.33 -9.66
CA SER A 250 30.68 -11.49 -8.48
C SER A 250 31.73 -12.06 -7.51
N ARG A 251 32.70 -12.82 -8.01
CA ARG A 251 33.87 -13.29 -7.24
C ARG A 251 34.62 -12.17 -6.49
N PRO A 252 34.83 -10.95 -7.03
CA PRO A 252 35.55 -9.91 -6.29
C PRO A 252 34.79 -9.43 -5.04
N TYR A 253 33.47 -9.32 -5.09
CA TYR A 253 32.66 -8.94 -3.92
C TYR A 253 32.82 -9.96 -2.78
N LEU A 254 32.68 -11.26 -3.09
CA LEU A 254 32.83 -12.32 -2.10
C LEU A 254 34.23 -12.33 -1.46
N LYS A 255 35.28 -12.01 -2.23
CA LYS A 255 36.64 -11.89 -1.69
C LYS A 255 36.76 -10.73 -0.70
N ILE A 256 36.27 -9.54 -1.06
CA ILE A 256 36.30 -8.35 -0.19
C ILE A 256 35.51 -8.62 1.09
N LEU A 257 34.29 -9.14 0.96
CA LEU A 257 33.43 -9.48 2.09
C LEU A 257 34.12 -10.47 3.05
N ARG A 258 34.72 -11.54 2.50
CA ARG A 258 35.44 -12.54 3.30
C ARG A 258 36.61 -11.94 4.07
N ILE A 259 37.38 -11.03 3.47
CA ILE A 259 38.52 -10.37 4.13
C ILE A 259 38.06 -9.58 5.35
N HIS A 260 37.01 -8.76 5.21
CA HIS A 260 36.49 -7.95 6.31
C HIS A 260 35.77 -8.79 7.38
N LEU A 261 35.06 -9.86 7.00
CA LEU A 261 34.47 -10.78 7.97
C LEU A 261 35.54 -11.49 8.83
N ILE A 262 36.61 -12.00 8.22
CA ILE A 262 37.71 -12.63 8.96
C ILE A 262 38.32 -11.63 9.96
N LYS A 263 38.49 -10.37 9.58
CA LYS A 263 38.98 -9.32 10.49
C LYS A 263 38.07 -9.14 11.71
N ILE A 264 36.75 -9.09 11.54
CA ILE A 264 35.81 -8.99 12.67
C ILE A 264 35.99 -10.15 13.64
N PHE A 265 36.04 -11.39 13.15
CA PHE A 265 36.18 -12.58 14.00
C PHE A 265 37.57 -12.73 14.63
N THR A 266 38.61 -12.13 14.04
CA THR A 266 39.99 -12.21 14.57
C THR A 266 40.36 -11.04 15.49
N THR A 267 39.56 -9.98 15.54
CA THR A 267 39.78 -8.81 16.42
C THR A 267 39.24 -9.08 17.84
N GLY A 268 39.65 -10.18 18.44
CA GLY A 268 39.21 -10.59 19.78
C GLY A 268 40.06 -9.97 20.89
N GLY A 269 39.55 -8.95 21.58
CA GLY A 269 40.19 -8.39 22.79
C GLY A 269 40.39 -9.44 23.90
N ILE A 270 39.50 -10.43 23.98
CA ILE A 270 39.58 -11.56 24.93
C ILE A 270 40.79 -12.45 24.65
N LEU A 271 41.13 -12.69 23.37
CA LEU A 271 42.29 -13.51 23.01
C LEU A 271 43.61 -12.82 23.38
N ASN A 272 43.66 -11.49 23.23
CA ASN A 272 44.81 -10.68 23.64
C ASN A 272 44.93 -10.57 25.17
N PHE A 273 43.81 -10.44 25.88
CA PHE A 273 43.77 -10.41 27.35
C PHE A 273 44.23 -11.74 27.97
N LEU A 274 43.80 -12.89 27.41
CA LEU A 274 44.25 -14.21 27.85
C LEU A 274 45.76 -14.43 27.63
N ARG A 275 46.38 -13.68 26.71
CA ARG A 275 47.79 -13.81 26.35
C ARG A 275 48.73 -13.01 27.26
N ASN A 276 48.26 -11.92 27.87
CA ASN A 276 49.04 -11.07 28.77
C ASN A 276 48.16 -10.54 29.92
N PRO A 277 48.30 -11.06 31.16
CA PRO A 277 47.44 -10.68 32.29
C PRO A 277 47.88 -9.38 33.00
N PHE A 278 48.91 -8.67 32.51
CA PHE A 278 49.44 -7.48 33.18
C PHE A 278 48.63 -6.22 32.85
N PHE A 279 48.04 -5.60 33.87
CA PHE A 279 47.12 -4.48 33.73
C PHE A 279 47.84 -3.15 33.45
N THR A 280 48.23 -2.91 32.20
CA THR A 280 48.72 -1.60 31.74
C THR A 280 47.60 -0.79 31.08
N ARG A 281 47.72 0.54 31.07
CA ARG A 281 46.79 1.41 30.32
C ARG A 281 46.78 1.07 28.83
N GLU A 282 47.90 0.66 28.25
CA GLU A 282 47.95 0.21 26.85
C GLU A 282 47.14 -1.09 26.65
N LEU A 283 47.26 -2.06 27.55
CA LEU A 283 46.52 -3.33 27.45
C LEU A 283 45.00 -3.12 27.60
N LEU A 284 44.58 -2.20 28.48
CA LEU A 284 43.18 -1.81 28.65
C LEU A 284 42.60 -1.22 27.36
N MET A 285 43.36 -0.35 26.69
CA MET A 285 42.97 0.22 25.40
C MET A 285 42.90 -0.86 24.32
N GLU A 286 43.90 -1.75 24.24
CA GLU A 286 43.96 -2.86 23.26
C GLU A 286 42.88 -3.92 23.45
N CYS A 287 42.43 -4.16 24.68
CA CYS A 287 41.44 -5.20 24.97
C CYS A 287 40.00 -4.68 24.94
N PHE A 288 39.76 -3.42 25.31
CA PHE A 288 38.40 -2.90 25.50
C PHE A 288 38.01 -1.76 24.56
N ILE A 289 38.94 -0.98 24.02
CA ILE A 289 38.62 0.23 23.23
C ILE A 289 38.90 0.03 21.74
N PHE A 290 40.07 -0.50 21.38
CA PHE A 290 40.42 -0.77 19.98
C PHE A 290 39.54 -1.85 19.32
N PRO A 291 39.17 -2.96 19.98
CA PRO A 291 38.34 -4.01 19.37
C PRO A 291 36.93 -3.56 18.97
N PRO A 292 36.13 -2.87 19.82
CA PRO A 292 34.80 -2.42 19.39
C PRO A 292 34.89 -1.35 18.29
N PHE A 293 35.86 -0.43 18.36
CA PHE A 293 36.04 0.56 17.30
C PHE A 293 36.40 -0.08 15.95
N THR A 294 37.29 -1.07 15.96
CA THR A 294 37.66 -1.84 14.77
C THR A 294 36.46 -2.64 14.25
N CYS A 295 35.68 -3.27 15.13
CA CYS A 295 34.46 -3.98 14.75
C CYS A 295 33.45 -3.04 14.07
N VAL A 296 33.18 -1.87 14.65
CA VAL A 296 32.28 -0.85 14.07
C VAL A 296 32.79 -0.38 12.70
N LYS A 297 34.10 -0.12 12.58
CA LYS A 297 34.72 0.28 11.31
C LYS A 297 34.58 -0.79 10.23
N GLU A 298 34.89 -2.04 10.56
CA GLU A 298 34.80 -3.16 9.61
C GLU A 298 33.35 -3.45 9.23
N LEU A 299 32.40 -3.36 10.18
CA LEU A 299 30.97 -3.43 9.90
C LEU A 299 30.49 -2.31 8.96
N ALA A 300 30.97 -1.08 9.15
CA ALA A 300 30.67 0.05 8.27
C ALA A 300 31.23 -0.15 6.86
N ILE A 301 32.43 -0.74 6.72
CA ILE A 301 32.99 -1.09 5.41
C ILE A 301 32.16 -2.19 4.75
N ILE A 302 31.81 -3.26 5.49
CA ILE A 302 30.97 -4.35 4.98
C ILE A 302 29.61 -3.81 4.52
N SER A 303 28.98 -2.94 5.32
CA SER A 303 27.69 -2.36 4.98
C SER A 303 27.80 -1.48 3.73
N ALA A 304 28.82 -0.61 3.64
CA ALA A 304 29.04 0.24 2.46
C ALA A 304 29.32 -0.57 1.18
N VAL A 305 30.18 -1.60 1.26
CA VAL A 305 30.49 -2.48 0.13
C VAL A 305 29.26 -3.28 -0.30
N THR A 306 28.47 -3.77 0.67
CA THR A 306 27.23 -4.52 0.40
C THR A 306 26.15 -3.62 -0.19
N LEU A 307 25.96 -2.42 0.33
CA LEU A 307 25.02 -1.43 -0.22
C LEU A 307 25.39 -1.06 -1.65
N LYS A 308 26.67 -0.77 -1.92
CA LYS A 308 27.15 -0.54 -3.29
C LYS A 308 26.89 -1.75 -4.19
N PHE A 309 27.17 -2.96 -3.70
CA PHE A 309 26.96 -4.18 -4.46
C PHE A 309 25.48 -4.40 -4.83
N ILE A 310 24.57 -4.24 -3.87
CA ILE A 310 23.13 -4.45 -4.06
C ILE A 310 22.51 -3.33 -4.89
N ILE A 311 22.77 -2.07 -4.54
CA ILE A 311 22.12 -0.91 -5.16
C ILE A 311 22.73 -0.61 -6.53
N TRP A 312 24.07 -0.61 -6.64
CA TRP A 312 24.74 -0.09 -7.83
C TRP A 312 25.20 -1.19 -8.78
N ASP A 313 25.83 -2.24 -8.25
CA ASP A 313 26.42 -3.28 -9.09
C ASP A 313 25.37 -4.26 -9.59
N ASN A 314 24.44 -4.67 -8.73
CA ASN A 314 23.42 -5.69 -9.02
C ASN A 314 22.01 -5.31 -8.53
N PRO A 315 21.40 -4.24 -9.08
CA PRO A 315 20.05 -3.81 -8.69
C PRO A 315 18.95 -4.84 -8.98
N VAL A 316 19.26 -5.89 -9.76
CA VAL A 316 18.36 -7.03 -9.96
C VAL A 316 17.97 -7.69 -8.64
N ILE A 317 18.83 -7.67 -7.61
CA ILE A 317 18.52 -8.20 -6.29
C ILE A 317 17.33 -7.45 -5.70
N ILE A 318 17.39 -6.11 -5.72
CA ILE A 318 16.29 -5.26 -5.24
C ILE A 318 15.02 -5.51 -6.05
N LEU A 319 15.14 -5.59 -7.39
CA LEU A 319 14.00 -5.89 -8.25
C LEU A 319 13.35 -7.23 -7.89
N THR A 320 14.13 -8.29 -7.68
CA THR A 320 13.59 -9.60 -7.29
C THR A 320 12.97 -9.59 -5.90
N SER A 321 13.58 -8.90 -4.93
CA SER A 321 13.00 -8.71 -3.59
C SER A 321 11.67 -7.96 -3.67
N LEU A 322 11.57 -6.95 -4.54
CA LEU A 322 10.35 -6.19 -4.73
C LEU A 322 9.24 -7.04 -5.37
N VAL A 323 9.56 -7.88 -6.36
CA VAL A 323 8.62 -8.84 -6.95
C VAL A 323 8.10 -9.81 -5.89
N VAL A 324 8.98 -10.35 -5.04
CA VAL A 324 8.58 -11.25 -3.94
C VAL A 324 7.66 -10.52 -2.96
N MET A 325 7.99 -9.28 -2.59
CA MET A 325 7.18 -8.47 -1.70
C MET A 325 5.79 -8.20 -2.28
N TRP A 326 5.67 -7.86 -3.56
CA TRP A 326 4.39 -7.69 -4.24
C TRP A 326 3.60 -8.98 -4.32
N TRP A 327 4.26 -10.10 -4.60
CA TRP A 327 3.61 -11.41 -4.60
C TRP A 327 3.09 -11.80 -3.22
N SER A 328 3.86 -11.57 -2.16
CA SER A 328 3.40 -11.76 -0.78
C SER A 328 2.26 -10.83 -0.41
N SER A 329 2.31 -9.55 -0.83
CA SER A 329 1.24 -8.59 -0.61
C SER A 329 -0.04 -8.99 -1.34
N PHE A 330 0.07 -9.57 -2.53
CA PHE A 330 -1.07 -10.12 -3.27
C PHE A 330 -1.72 -11.26 -2.48
N LEU A 331 -0.92 -12.22 -2.01
CA LEU A 331 -1.39 -13.34 -1.22
C LEU A 331 -2.08 -12.88 0.07
N LEU A 332 -1.46 -11.95 0.80
CA LEU A 332 -2.05 -11.38 2.01
C LEU A 332 -3.39 -10.70 1.72
N THR A 333 -3.48 -9.99 0.59
CA THR A 333 -4.74 -9.34 0.17
C THR A 333 -5.83 -10.38 -0.08
N THR A 334 -5.51 -11.51 -0.71
CA THR A 334 -6.48 -12.59 -0.95
C THR A 334 -6.93 -13.31 0.31
N LEU A 335 -6.12 -13.28 1.38
CA LEU A 335 -6.41 -13.96 2.64
C LEU A 335 -7.22 -13.10 3.63
N ALA A 336 -6.98 -11.79 3.66
CA ALA A 336 -7.44 -10.93 4.76
C ALA A 336 -8.43 -9.84 4.33
N PHE A 337 -8.56 -9.56 3.03
CA PHE A 337 -9.33 -8.41 2.55
C PHE A 337 -10.23 -8.74 1.37
N HIS A 338 -11.32 -7.98 1.27
CA HIS A 338 -12.26 -7.99 0.14
C HIS A 338 -13.01 -9.32 -0.04
N THR A 339 -14.17 -9.24 -0.67
CA THR A 339 -14.91 -10.44 -1.05
C THR A 339 -14.31 -11.07 -2.30
N ILE A 340 -14.62 -12.35 -2.56
CA ILE A 340 -14.14 -13.07 -3.74
C ILE A 340 -14.53 -12.33 -5.04
N SER A 341 -15.74 -11.77 -5.12
CA SER A 341 -16.20 -11.03 -6.30
C SER A 341 -15.38 -9.76 -6.52
N GLU A 342 -15.10 -9.00 -5.47
CA GLU A 342 -14.27 -7.78 -5.52
C GLU A 342 -12.84 -8.12 -5.98
N GLN A 343 -12.26 -9.20 -5.46
CA GLN A 343 -10.94 -9.69 -5.86
C GLN A 343 -10.92 -10.11 -7.34
N ILE A 344 -11.91 -10.87 -7.82
CA ILE A 344 -12.03 -11.31 -9.22
C ILE A 344 -12.14 -10.11 -10.16
N SER A 345 -13.01 -9.16 -9.85
CA SER A 345 -13.20 -7.97 -10.70
C SER A 345 -11.93 -7.12 -10.80
N GLY A 346 -11.20 -6.92 -9.69
CA GLY A 346 -9.90 -6.25 -9.69
C GLY A 346 -8.85 -6.98 -10.54
N LEU A 347 -8.78 -8.31 -10.43
CA LEU A 347 -7.87 -9.15 -11.22
C LEU A 347 -8.19 -9.07 -12.72
N ILE A 348 -9.46 -9.20 -13.11
CA ILE A 348 -9.91 -9.09 -14.50
C ILE A 348 -9.55 -7.72 -15.07
N CYS A 349 -9.83 -6.63 -14.34
CA CYS A 349 -9.51 -5.27 -14.78
C CYS A 349 -8.00 -5.08 -15.03
N ALA A 350 -7.14 -5.68 -14.20
CA ALA A 350 -5.70 -5.64 -14.43
C ALA A 350 -5.30 -6.45 -15.68
N TYR A 351 -5.84 -7.65 -15.85
CA TYR A 351 -5.48 -8.55 -16.95
C TYR A 351 -5.96 -8.08 -18.32
N ILE A 352 -7.07 -7.34 -18.41
CA ILE A 352 -7.57 -6.78 -19.69
C ILE A 352 -6.47 -5.97 -20.37
N VAL A 353 -5.84 -5.04 -19.66
CA VAL A 353 -4.80 -4.18 -20.25
C VAL A 353 -3.42 -4.84 -20.20
N ALA A 354 -3.01 -5.38 -19.04
CA ALA A 354 -1.68 -5.94 -18.91
C ALA A 354 -1.48 -7.18 -19.79
N GLY A 355 -2.52 -8.02 -19.92
CA GLY A 355 -2.57 -9.15 -20.85
C GLY A 355 -2.31 -8.72 -22.29
N LEU A 356 -3.07 -7.73 -22.77
CA LEU A 356 -2.94 -7.20 -24.13
C LEU A 356 -1.57 -6.57 -24.38
N VAL A 357 -1.06 -5.80 -23.42
CA VAL A 357 0.26 -5.15 -23.48
C VAL A 357 1.37 -6.19 -23.67
N TYR A 358 1.41 -7.23 -22.83
CA TYR A 358 2.45 -8.27 -22.92
C TYR A 358 2.23 -9.30 -24.03
N TRP A 359 1.03 -9.36 -24.59
CA TRP A 359 0.74 -10.15 -25.78
C TRP A 359 1.19 -9.44 -27.08
N LYS A 360 0.90 -8.14 -27.21
CA LYS A 360 1.14 -7.35 -28.45
C LYS A 360 2.50 -6.67 -28.48
N LEU A 361 2.97 -6.09 -27.37
CA LEU A 361 4.24 -5.35 -27.28
C LEU A 361 5.40 -6.28 -26.86
N LYS A 362 5.59 -7.33 -27.66
CA LYS A 362 6.57 -8.40 -27.41
C LYS A 362 8.02 -7.92 -27.55
#